data_AF-A0A821DD65-F1
#
_entry.id   AF-A0A821DD65-F1
#
_cell.length_a   1.000
_cell.length_b   1.000
_cell.length_c   1.000
_cell.angle_alpha   90.00
_cell.angle_beta   90.00
_cell.angle_gamma   90.00
#
_symmetry.space_group_name_H-M   'P 1'
#
loop_
_entity.id
_entity.type
_entity.pdbx_description
1 polymer ?
#
loop_
_entity_poly.entity_id
_entity_poly.type
_entity_poly.pdbx_seq_one_letter_code
_entity_poly.pdbx_strand_id
1 'polypeptide(L)'
;MQISRSSADQCKGRAGRTAQGHCVRLYYENDLTRPDIEPEILRTSLHRVVLQLVYLELNPQQFPLIDQPEQTVIEASLELLKDLSCIDDEHIITKRGKIFCQTWT
;
A
#
# COMPACT_ATOMS: atom_id res chain seq x y z
N MET A 1 4.15 15.22 -17.42
CA MET A 1 3.85 13.92 -16.79
C MET A 1 5.18 13.40 -16.26
N GLN A 2 5.40 13.45 -14.94
CA GLN A 2 6.67 13.05 -14.34
C GLN A 2 6.64 11.57 -13.98
N ILE A 3 7.65 10.82 -14.41
CA ILE A 3 7.78 9.39 -14.13
C ILE A 3 8.99 9.15 -13.24
N SER A 4 8.93 8.16 -12.33
CA SER A 4 10.10 7.79 -11.55
C SER A 4 11.15 7.12 -12.43
N ARG A 5 12.42 7.22 -12.02
CA ARG A 5 13.54 6.54 -12.68
C ARG A 5 13.34 5.03 -12.72
N SER A 6 12.91 4.43 -11.60
CA SER A 6 12.67 2.98 -11.49
C SER A 6 11.61 2.46 -12.47
N SER A 7 10.53 3.21 -12.69
CA SER A 7 9.49 2.85 -13.66
C SER A 7 10.02 2.95 -15.11
N ALA A 8 10.77 4.02 -15.41
CA ALA A 8 11.39 4.22 -16.73
C ALA A 8 12.36 3.08 -17.09
N ASP A 9 13.16 2.63 -16.12
CA ASP A 9 14.11 1.54 -16.31
C ASP A 9 13.42 0.17 -16.42
N GLN A 10 12.31 -0.04 -15.70
CA GLN A 10 11.50 -1.25 -15.87
C GLN A 10 10.90 -1.35 -17.28
N CYS A 11 10.40 -0.25 -17.85
CA CYS A 11 9.90 -0.20 -19.23
C CYS A 11 11.01 -0.49 -20.26
N LYS A 12 12.20 0.08 -20.06
CA LYS A 12 13.38 -0.24 -20.88
C LYS A 12 13.72 -1.73 -20.82
N GLY A 13 13.70 -2.33 -19.63
CA GLY A 13 13.95 -3.76 -19.45
C GLY A 13 12.91 -4.67 -20.13
N ARG A 14 11.63 -4.27 -20.11
CA ARG A 14 10.54 -5.02 -20.78
C ARG A 14 10.71 -5.07 -22.30
N ALA A 15 11.19 -4.00 -22.91
CA ALA A 15 11.40 -3.93 -24.37
C ALA A 15 12.50 -4.87 -24.88
N GLY A 16 13.46 -5.25 -24.03
CA GLY A 16 14.61 -6.09 -24.40
C GLY A 16 14.49 -7.57 -24.00
N ARG A 17 13.31 -8.06 -23.59
CA ARG A 17 13.18 -9.41 -23.00
C ARG A 17 13.48 -10.56 -23.95
N THR A 18 13.25 -10.39 -25.25
CA THR A 18 13.29 -11.50 -26.23
C THR A 18 14.32 -11.26 -27.35
N ALA A 19 14.57 -9.99 -27.69
CA ALA A 19 15.53 -9.57 -28.69
C ALA A 19 15.92 -8.10 -28.41
N GLN A 20 16.88 -7.55 -29.17
CA GLN A 20 17.27 -6.15 -29.05
C GLN A 20 16.08 -5.23 -29.37
N GLY A 21 15.53 -4.57 -28.35
CA GLY A 21 14.42 -3.63 -28.47
C GLY A 21 14.89 -2.18 -28.37
N HIS A 22 14.18 -1.27 -29.05
CA HIS A 22 14.36 0.17 -28.91
C HIS A 22 13.31 0.74 -27.94
N CYS A 23 13.77 1.48 -26.93
CA CYS A 23 12.91 2.22 -26.02
C CYS A 23 13.09 3.73 -26.29
N VAL A 24 12.07 4.37 -26.87
CA VAL A 24 12.09 5.81 -27.15
C VAL A 24 11.44 6.54 -25.97
N ARG A 25 12.18 7.44 -25.33
CA ARG A 25 11.71 8.27 -24.22
C ARG A 25 11.24 9.61 -24.78
N LEU A 26 9.94 9.93 -24.65
CA LEU A 26 9.35 11.19 -25.15
C LEU A 26 9.40 12.33 -24.12
N TYR A 27 10.41 12.35 -23.26
CA TYR A 27 10.62 13.34 -22.19
C TYR A 27 12.12 13.59 -22.02
N TYR A 28 12.49 14.76 -21.49
CA TYR A 28 13.88 15.14 -21.29
C TYR A 28 14.49 14.43 -20.07
N GLU A 29 15.80 14.18 -20.07
CA GLU A 29 16.48 13.49 -18.95
C GLU A 29 16.34 14.25 -17.61
N ASN A 30 16.23 15.57 -17.66
CA ASN A 30 15.98 16.41 -16.47
C ASN A 30 14.56 16.25 -15.89
N ASP A 31 13.60 15.65 -16.60
CA ASP A 31 12.27 15.32 -16.07
C ASP A 31 12.26 14.03 -15.23
N LEU A 32 13.37 13.29 -15.15
CA LEU A 32 13.57 12.12 -14.28
C LEU A 32 13.94 12.54 -12.84
N THR A 33 13.23 13.52 -12.31
CA THR A 33 13.58 14.21 -11.05
C THR A 33 12.96 13.59 -9.80
N ARG A 34 12.05 12.62 -9.92
CA ARG A 34 11.49 11.97 -8.73
C ARG A 34 12.49 10.95 -8.13
N PRO A 35 12.86 11.08 -6.84
CA PRO A 35 13.46 9.97 -6.10
C PRO A 35 12.51 8.76 -6.11
N ASP A 36 13.02 7.60 -5.70
CA ASP A 36 12.29 6.33 -5.75
C ASP A 36 10.84 6.46 -5.28
N ILE A 37 9.96 5.70 -5.94
CA ILE A 37 8.52 5.73 -5.67
C ILE A 37 8.32 5.45 -4.18
N GLU A 38 7.77 6.42 -3.45
CA GLU A 38 7.44 6.23 -2.04
C GLU A 38 6.54 4.98 -1.87
N PRO A 39 6.79 4.15 -0.85
CA PRO A 39 6.03 2.94 -0.58
C PRO A 39 4.52 3.18 -0.63
N GLU A 40 3.78 2.26 -1.24
CA GLU A 40 2.31 2.36 -1.38
C GLU A 40 1.60 2.43 -0.03
N ILE A 41 2.18 1.82 1.01
CA ILE A 41 1.70 1.86 2.39
C ILE A 41 1.69 3.29 2.98
N LEU A 42 2.51 4.20 2.47
CA LEU A 42 2.55 5.60 2.89
C LEU A 42 1.59 6.48 2.08
N ARG A 43 0.96 5.94 1.03
CA ARG A 43 0.16 6.70 0.05
C ARG A 43 -1.30 6.26 -0.03
N THR A 44 -1.65 5.13 0.56
CA THR A 44 -2.99 4.54 0.49
C THR A 44 -3.52 4.28 1.89
N SER A 45 -4.84 4.35 2.05
CA SER A 45 -5.47 4.14 3.34
C SER A 45 -5.26 2.72 3.88
N LEU A 46 -4.89 2.60 5.15
CA LEU A 46 -4.43 1.36 5.77
C LEU A 46 -5.54 0.47 6.32
N HIS A 47 -6.81 0.87 6.19
CA HIS A 47 -7.97 0.20 6.78
C HIS A 47 -7.98 -1.31 6.53
N ARG A 48 -7.67 -1.74 5.30
CA ARG A 48 -7.67 -3.16 4.93
C ARG A 48 -6.55 -3.94 5.62
N VAL A 49 -5.34 -3.38 5.65
CA VAL A 49 -4.18 -4.01 6.29
C VAL A 49 -4.40 -4.10 7.79
N VAL A 50 -4.88 -3.02 8.41
CA VAL A 50 -5.20 -2.97 9.85
C VAL A 50 -6.29 -3.98 10.20
N LEU A 51 -7.38 -4.05 9.43
CA LEU A 51 -8.44 -5.03 9.64
C LEU A 51 -7.93 -6.48 9.52
N GLN A 52 -7.01 -6.74 8.58
CA GLN A 52 -6.44 -8.05 8.39
C GLN A 52 -5.47 -8.44 9.51
N LEU A 53 -4.70 -7.50 10.05
CA LEU A 53 -3.86 -7.73 11.23
C LEU A 53 -4.73 -8.06 12.46
N VAL A 54 -5.82 -7.31 12.67
CA VAL A 54 -6.79 -7.58 13.74
C VAL A 54 -7.47 -8.95 13.55
N TYR A 55 -7.83 -9.32 12.32
CA TYR A 55 -8.36 -10.66 12.03
C TYR A 55 -7.39 -11.80 12.38
N LEU A 56 -6.09 -11.54 12.25
CA LEU A 56 -5.02 -12.48 12.62
C LEU A 56 -4.64 -12.40 14.12
N GLU A 57 -5.38 -11.65 14.93
CA GLU A 57 -5.10 -11.41 16.35
C GLU A 57 -3.71 -10.77 16.60
N LEU A 58 -3.22 -10.00 15.62
CA LEU A 58 -1.96 -9.26 15.70
C LEU A 58 -2.23 -7.80 16.03
N ASN A 59 -1.41 -7.21 16.90
CA ASN A 59 -1.50 -5.80 17.23
C ASN A 59 -0.92 -4.94 16.09
N PRO A 60 -1.73 -4.14 15.37
CA PRO A 60 -1.27 -3.36 14.23
C PRO A 60 -0.27 -2.25 14.60
N GLN A 61 -0.28 -1.76 15.85
CA GLN A 61 0.67 -0.74 16.32
C GLN A 61 2.06 -1.32 16.63
N GLN A 62 2.14 -2.63 16.90
CA GLN A 62 3.40 -3.31 17.28
C GLN A 62 3.96 -4.18 16.16
N PHE A 63 3.21 -4.35 15.06
CA PHE A 63 3.61 -5.20 13.96
C PHE A 63 4.81 -4.59 13.20
N PRO A 64 5.91 -5.34 12.98
CA PRO A 64 7.12 -4.82 12.34
C PRO A 64 6.93 -4.71 10.82
N LEU A 65 6.21 -3.69 10.37
CA LEU A 65 6.09 -3.35 8.95
C LEU A 65 7.46 -2.90 8.40
N ILE A 66 7.74 -3.26 7.14
CA ILE A 66 8.99 -2.92 6.44
C ILE A 66 9.17 -1.40 6.37
N ASP A 67 8.10 -0.70 5.99
CA ASP A 67 7.98 0.75 6.05
C ASP A 67 6.86 1.06 7.04
N GLN A 68 7.23 1.51 8.24
CA GLN A 68 6.26 1.84 9.28
C GLN A 68 5.52 3.14 8.92
N PRO A 69 4.19 3.09 8.76
CA PRO A 69 3.39 4.29 8.59
C PRO A 69 3.30 5.05 9.93
N GLU A 70 2.89 6.31 9.85
CA GLU A 70 2.67 7.13 11.03
C GLU A 70 1.59 6.51 11.93
N GLN A 71 1.83 6.48 13.25
CA GLN A 71 0.90 5.85 14.21
C GLN A 71 -0.51 6.46 14.16
N THR A 72 -0.60 7.75 13.87
CA THR A 72 -1.85 8.51 13.69
C THR A 72 -2.72 7.92 12.57
N VAL A 73 -2.11 7.39 11.50
CA VAL A 73 -2.85 6.77 10.38
C VAL A 73 -3.40 5.39 10.78
N ILE A 74 -2.66 4.66 11.61
CA ILE A 74 -3.12 3.38 12.16
C ILE A 74 -4.30 3.61 13.11
N GLU A 75 -4.21 4.61 13.99
CA GLU A 75 -5.28 4.99 14.92
C GLU A 75 -6.54 5.46 14.18
N ALA A 76 -6.41 6.35 13.20
CA ALA A 76 -7.52 6.77 12.36
C ALA A 76 -8.18 5.58 11.64
N SER A 77 -7.38 4.59 11.24
CA SER A 77 -7.90 3.37 10.62
C SER A 77 -8.65 2.49 11.61
N LEU A 78 -8.18 2.37 12.85
CA LEU A 78 -8.87 1.63 13.91
C LEU A 78 -10.19 2.31 14.27
N GLU A 79 -10.21 3.63 14.44
CA GLU A 79 -11.43 4.40 14.69
C GLU A 79 -12.47 4.18 13.58
N LEU A 80 -12.06 4.29 12.31
CA LEU A 80 -12.96 4.09 11.19
C LEU A 80 -13.51 2.65 11.12
N LEU A 81 -12.69 1.64 11.43
CA LEU A 81 -13.15 0.26 11.48
C LEU A 81 -14.14 0.02 12.63
N LYS A 82 -13.99 0.78 13.72
CA LYS A 82 -14.90 0.80 14.87
C LYS A 82 -16.25 1.41 14.48
N ASP A 83 -16.22 2.56 13.83
CA ASP A 83 -17.42 3.24 13.31
C ASP A 83 -18.20 2.38 12.31
N LEU A 84 -17.49 1.62 11.48
CA LEU A 84 -18.09 0.66 10.54
C LEU A 84 -18.58 -0.65 11.20
N SER A 85 -18.43 -0.77 12.53
CA SER A 85 -18.73 -1.96 13.33
C SER A 85 -18.01 -3.22 12.84
N CYS A 86 -16.84 -3.07 12.22
CA CYS A 86 -16.00 -4.18 11.79
C CYS A 86 -15.16 -4.74 12.95
N ILE A 87 -14.81 -3.89 13.91
CA ILE A 87 -14.14 -4.22 15.17
C ILE A 87 -14.95 -3.67 16.35
N ASP A 88 -14.80 -4.25 17.53
CA ASP A 88 -15.46 -3.78 18.75
C ASP A 88 -14.56 -2.86 19.60
N ASP A 89 -15.03 -2.51 20.81
CA ASP A 89 -14.30 -1.65 21.75
C ASP A 89 -12.99 -2.22 22.26
N GLU A 90 -12.83 -3.55 22.21
CA GLU A 90 -11.63 -4.27 22.60
C GLU A 90 -10.71 -4.56 21.39
N HIS A 91 -11.01 -3.98 20.23
CA HIS A 91 -10.34 -4.24 18.96
C HIS A 91 -10.44 -5.70 18.49
N ILE A 92 -11.50 -6.41 18.87
CA ILE A 92 -11.78 -7.76 18.42
C ILE A 92 -12.68 -7.70 17.17
N ILE A 93 -12.40 -8.57 16.21
CA ILE A 93 -13.14 -8.57 14.95
C ILE A 93 -14.58 -9.07 15.12
N THR A 94 -15.55 -8.30 14.61
CA THR A 94 -16.97 -8.66 14.66
C THR A 94 -17.34 -9.61 13.51
N LYS A 95 -18.57 -10.17 13.56
CA LYS A 95 -19.13 -10.96 12.43
C LYS A 95 -19.14 -10.17 11.12
N ARG A 96 -19.39 -8.85 11.19
CA ARG A 96 -19.39 -7.95 10.02
C ARG A 96 -17.98 -7.75 9.49
N GLY A 97 -16.99 -7.57 10.37
CA GLY A 97 -15.57 -7.48 9.99
C GLY A 97 -15.09 -8.73 9.25
N LYS A 98 -15.49 -9.93 9.70
CA LYS A 98 -15.16 -11.19 9.02
C LYS A 98 -15.69 -11.25 7.58
N ILE A 99 -16.92 -10.78 7.36
CA ILE A 99 -17.51 -10.68 6.02
C ILE A 99 -16.74 -9.66 5.18
N PHE A 100 -16.42 -8.49 5.75
CA PHE A 100 -15.58 -7.48 5.08
C PHE A 100 -14.17 -7.99 4.74
N CYS A 101 -13.58 -8.92 5.48
CA CYS A 101 -12.33 -9.55 5.04
C CYS A 101 -12.54 -10.48 3.83
N GLN A 102 -13.66 -11.20 3.79
CA GLN A 102 -13.93 -12.23 2.77
C GLN A 102 -14.42 -11.65 1.43
N THR A 103 -15.23 -10.60 1.45
CA THR A 103 -15.83 -10.02 0.24
C THR A 103 -14.83 -9.26 -0.65
N TRP A 104 -13.63 -8.97 -0.14
CA TRP A 104 -12.65 -8.12 -0.82
C TRP A 104 -11.49 -8.92 -1.44
N THR A 105 -11.75 -10.17 -1.83
CA THR A 105 -10.84 -11.06 -2.59
C THR A 105 -11.52 -11.44 -3.90
#